data_AF-A0A950AUQ8-F1
#
_entry.id   AF-A0A950AUQ8-F1
#
_cell.length_a   1.000
_cell.length_b   1.000
_cell.length_c   1.000
_cell.angle_alpha   90.00
_cell.angle_beta   90.00
_cell.angle_gamma   90.00
#
_symmetry.space_group_name_H-M   'P 1'
#
loop_
_entity.id
_entity.type
_entity.pdbx_description
1 polymer ?
#
loop_
_entity_poly.entity_id
_entity_poly.type
_entity_poly.pdbx_seq_one_letter_code
_entity_poly.pdbx_strand_id
1 'polypeptide(L)'
;MADTTSMSNAEDAIASRLQSERKDLLDLSLRNPLLNYRPRTRGLEVVGTSSAAVFRALVRERRRLTFLPAPGVRAGRAETPQSSDAQAQGQDLTCSGRDVSGLPTVLLADSLQARLLAISYAARASLEETGVNTLFLALGMLRWHEAEPGAWALRAPLILVPVLLERPGAREPFLLRTGEQEFEGNLSISEKLRADYGIVLPELPERDELEVEPYLEAVAAAVRDRPRWTVERDAIALGFFSFSKFLMYRDLDDANWPEGSRPGDHPILRALLRDGFREPAPVVGDDEPLDRHLAPEDVRHVVDADGSQTLAILDVNRGRNLVIQGPPGTGKSQTITNLIAEAIGRGKSVLFVAEKMAALEVVKRRLDAVGLGDACLELHSHKASKKVVLEELRRTLGLGRPKLGPDEDDLRMLGA
;
A
#
# COMPACT_ATOMS: atom_id res chain seq x y z
N MET A 1 30.37 17.53 -32.70
CA MET A 1 29.26 16.86 -33.40
C MET A 1 29.18 15.36 -33.11
N ALA A 2 30.28 14.65 -32.80
CA ALA A 2 30.22 13.23 -32.42
C ALA A 2 29.70 12.97 -30.99
N ASP A 3 29.94 13.87 -30.03
CA ASP A 3 29.51 13.70 -28.63
C ASP A 3 28.01 13.92 -28.37
N THR A 4 27.35 14.75 -29.17
CA THR A 4 25.92 15.03 -28.98
C THR A 4 25.06 13.82 -29.41
N THR A 5 25.49 13.10 -30.44
CA THR A 5 24.79 11.90 -30.94
C THR A 5 25.04 10.67 -30.06
N SER A 6 26.19 10.58 -29.39
CA SER A 6 26.45 9.48 -28.44
C SER A 6 25.68 9.67 -27.13
N MET A 7 25.54 10.91 -26.65
CA MET A 7 24.72 11.23 -25.47
C MET A 7 23.22 11.02 -25.71
N SER A 8 22.67 11.41 -26.86
CA SER A 8 21.24 11.19 -27.15
C SER A 8 20.88 9.70 -27.21
N ASN A 9 21.70 8.89 -27.89
CA ASN A 9 21.51 7.44 -27.95
C ASN A 9 21.61 6.78 -26.57
N ALA A 10 22.40 7.36 -25.66
CA ALA A 10 22.59 6.85 -24.31
C ALA A 10 21.38 7.18 -23.41
N GLU A 11 20.82 8.39 -23.53
CA GLU A 11 19.59 8.80 -22.83
C GLU A 11 18.39 7.97 -23.30
N ASP A 12 18.26 7.75 -24.61
CA ASP A 12 17.20 6.92 -25.20
C ASP A 12 17.25 5.46 -24.71
N ALA A 13 18.46 4.92 -24.47
CA ALA A 13 18.63 3.57 -23.95
C ALA A 13 18.17 3.43 -22.49
N ILE A 14 18.42 4.44 -21.64
CA ILE A 14 17.97 4.43 -20.24
C ILE A 14 16.45 4.58 -20.18
N ALA A 15 15.89 5.52 -20.94
CA ALA A 15 14.45 5.72 -21.02
C ALA A 15 13.74 4.44 -21.50
N SER A 16 14.27 3.78 -22.54
CA SER A 16 13.71 2.51 -23.03
C SER A 16 13.78 1.39 -21.99
N ARG A 17 14.89 1.29 -21.25
CA ARG A 17 15.03 0.25 -20.22
C ARG A 17 14.11 0.52 -19.03
N LEU A 18 14.07 1.76 -18.56
CA LEU A 18 13.13 2.20 -17.52
C LEU A 18 11.70 1.89 -17.94
N GLN A 19 11.32 2.17 -19.19
CA GLN A 19 9.98 1.86 -19.68
C GLN A 19 9.68 0.36 -19.73
N SER A 20 10.67 -0.48 -20.00
CA SER A 20 10.53 -1.94 -19.91
C SER A 20 10.30 -2.39 -18.46
N GLU A 21 11.17 -1.96 -17.54
CA GLU A 21 11.05 -2.30 -16.11
C GLU A 21 9.74 -1.78 -15.51
N ARG A 22 9.29 -0.59 -15.93
CA ARG A 22 7.97 -0.04 -15.59
C ARG A 22 6.85 -0.99 -16.03
N LYS A 23 6.87 -1.48 -17.27
CA LYS A 23 5.85 -2.42 -17.75
C LYS A 23 5.85 -3.72 -16.94
N ASP A 24 6.98 -4.18 -16.46
CA ASP A 24 7.06 -5.38 -15.60
C ASP A 24 6.43 -5.19 -14.21
N LEU A 25 6.29 -3.94 -13.75
CA LEU A 25 5.51 -3.62 -12.54
C LEU A 25 4.00 -3.81 -12.74
N LEU A 26 3.51 -3.65 -13.98
CA LEU A 26 2.13 -3.95 -14.32
C LEU A 26 1.96 -5.47 -14.41
N ASP A 27 1.49 -6.09 -13.32
CA ASP A 27 1.06 -7.50 -13.36
C ASP A 27 -0.22 -7.62 -14.19
N LEU A 28 -0.07 -7.64 -15.52
CA LEU A 28 -1.15 -7.83 -16.47
C LEU A 28 -1.48 -9.31 -16.71
N SER A 29 -0.95 -10.21 -15.88
CA SER A 29 -1.23 -11.63 -15.96
C SER A 29 -2.60 -11.97 -15.36
N LEU A 30 -3.18 -13.08 -15.81
CA LEU A 30 -4.44 -13.61 -15.24
C LEU A 30 -4.29 -14.13 -13.80
N ARG A 31 -3.09 -14.07 -13.21
CA ARG A 31 -2.87 -14.34 -11.78
C ARG A 31 -3.28 -13.14 -10.92
N ASN A 32 -3.32 -11.94 -11.50
CA ASN A 32 -3.72 -10.73 -10.82
C ASN A 32 -5.25 -10.75 -10.53
N PRO A 33 -5.68 -10.70 -9.25
CA PRO A 33 -7.09 -10.65 -8.90
C PRO A 33 -7.81 -9.39 -9.41
N LEU A 34 -7.08 -8.33 -9.76
CA LEU A 34 -7.63 -7.13 -10.40
C LEU A 34 -8.04 -7.39 -11.87
N LEU A 35 -7.49 -8.41 -12.52
CA LEU A 35 -7.89 -8.78 -13.89
C LEU A 35 -8.80 -10.01 -13.91
N ASN A 36 -8.59 -10.90 -12.95
CA ASN A 36 -9.30 -12.16 -12.82
C ASN A 36 -9.61 -12.46 -11.35
N TYR A 37 -10.67 -11.84 -10.86
CA TYR A 37 -11.22 -12.10 -9.55
C TYR A 37 -11.93 -13.46 -9.52
N ARG A 38 -11.45 -14.32 -8.61
CA ARG A 38 -12.09 -15.60 -8.28
C ARG A 38 -12.29 -15.67 -6.77
N PRO A 39 -13.51 -15.97 -6.29
CA PRO A 39 -13.77 -16.16 -4.86
C PRO A 39 -13.04 -17.42 -4.39
N ARG A 40 -11.83 -17.26 -3.87
CA ARG A 40 -11.04 -18.33 -3.25
C ARG A 40 -11.37 -18.44 -1.76
N THR A 41 -10.52 -19.14 -1.02
CA THR A 41 -10.66 -19.31 0.43
C THR A 41 -10.57 -18.01 1.24
N ARG A 42 -10.06 -16.92 0.66
CA ARG A 42 -9.89 -15.60 1.27
C ARG A 42 -10.76 -14.51 0.61
N GLY A 43 -11.80 -14.90 -0.12
CA GLY A 43 -12.79 -13.99 -0.70
C GLY A 43 -14.20 -14.33 -0.23
N LEU A 44 -15.09 -13.34 -0.27
CA LEU A 44 -16.50 -13.49 0.08
C LEU A 44 -17.36 -12.68 -0.88
N GLU A 45 -18.32 -13.33 -1.54
CA GLU A 45 -19.29 -12.67 -2.42
C GLU A 45 -20.54 -12.27 -1.63
N VAL A 46 -21.04 -11.07 -1.91
CA VAL A 46 -22.30 -10.53 -1.39
C VAL A 46 -23.34 -10.59 -2.49
N VAL A 47 -24.57 -11.00 -2.14
CA VAL A 47 -25.66 -11.23 -3.09
C VAL A 47 -26.90 -10.44 -2.70
N GLY A 48 -27.75 -10.15 -3.68
CA GLY A 48 -29.06 -9.53 -3.47
C GLY A 48 -29.02 -8.11 -2.90
N THR A 49 -27.89 -7.42 -3.03
CA THR A 49 -27.70 -6.05 -2.53
C THR A 49 -27.15 -5.17 -3.64
N SER A 50 -27.65 -3.94 -3.73
CA SER A 50 -27.15 -2.99 -4.73
C SER A 50 -25.78 -2.41 -4.34
N SER A 51 -24.86 -2.34 -5.29
CA SER A 51 -23.53 -1.73 -5.10
C SER A 51 -23.63 -0.28 -4.62
N ALA A 52 -24.58 0.48 -5.15
CA ALA A 52 -24.77 1.88 -4.80
C ALA A 52 -25.34 2.08 -3.40
N ALA A 53 -26.25 1.19 -2.98
CA ALA A 53 -26.78 1.21 -1.62
C ALA A 53 -25.67 0.91 -0.60
N VAL A 54 -24.80 -0.06 -0.90
CA VAL A 54 -23.63 -0.38 -0.06
C VAL A 54 -22.64 0.78 -0.02
N PHE A 55 -22.33 1.40 -1.16
CA PHE A 55 -21.45 2.55 -1.22
C PHE A 55 -21.96 3.71 -0.36
N ARG A 56 -23.25 4.04 -0.47
CA ARG A 56 -23.88 5.09 0.34
C ARG A 56 -23.75 4.78 1.84
N ALA A 57 -24.15 3.58 2.27
CA ALA A 57 -24.11 3.20 3.68
C ALA A 57 -22.69 3.18 4.24
N LEU A 58 -21.72 2.61 3.50
CA LEU A 58 -20.37 2.39 4.00
C LEU A 58 -19.46 3.62 3.86
N VAL A 59 -19.54 4.34 2.74
CA VAL A 59 -18.61 5.44 2.39
C VAL A 59 -19.18 6.81 2.75
N ARG A 60 -20.45 7.10 2.40
CA ARG A 60 -21.09 8.40 2.68
C ARG A 60 -21.57 8.49 4.12
N GLU A 61 -22.30 7.48 4.60
CA GLU A 61 -22.87 7.45 5.95
C GLU A 61 -21.89 6.91 7.01
N ARG A 62 -20.74 6.35 6.61
CA ARG A 62 -19.72 5.74 7.49
C ARG A 62 -20.30 4.69 8.46
N ARG A 63 -21.38 3.99 8.05
CA ARG A 63 -22.02 2.95 8.86
C ARG A 63 -21.17 1.69 8.94
N ARG A 64 -21.38 0.92 9.99
CA ARG A 64 -20.81 -0.41 10.16
C ARG A 64 -21.81 -1.44 9.66
N LEU A 65 -21.37 -2.32 8.77
CA LEU A 65 -22.21 -3.37 8.18
C LEU A 65 -21.78 -4.75 8.69
N THR A 66 -22.71 -5.68 8.78
CA THR A 66 -22.45 -7.09 9.10
C THR A 66 -22.73 -7.98 7.90
N PHE A 67 -22.12 -9.16 7.85
CA PHE A 67 -22.43 -10.16 6.83
C PHE A 67 -23.53 -11.09 7.33
N LEU A 68 -24.53 -11.33 6.48
CA LEU A 68 -25.66 -12.22 6.76
C LEU A 68 -25.43 -13.57 6.06
N PRO A 69 -25.68 -14.70 6.75
CA PRO A 69 -25.58 -16.01 6.13
C PRO A 69 -26.70 -16.22 5.12
N ALA A 70 -26.49 -17.16 4.20
CA ALA A 70 -27.54 -17.64 3.32
C ALA A 70 -28.74 -18.14 4.14
N PRO A 71 -29.99 -17.87 3.71
CA PRO A 71 -31.16 -18.42 4.35
C PRO A 71 -31.11 -19.95 4.25
N GLY A 72 -30.76 -20.59 5.36
CA GLY A 72 -30.74 -22.05 5.46
C GLY A 72 -32.15 -22.59 5.59
N VAL A 73 -32.51 -23.57 4.76
CA VAL A 73 -33.57 -24.52 5.12
C VAL A 73 -33.11 -25.16 6.43
N ARG A 74 -33.82 -24.90 7.52
CA ARG A 74 -33.58 -25.59 8.80
C ARG A 74 -33.73 -27.08 8.54
N ALA A 75 -32.63 -27.84 8.60
CA ALA A 75 -32.67 -29.28 8.65
C ALA A 75 -33.48 -29.69 9.88
N GLY A 76 -34.50 -30.51 9.66
CA GLY A 76 -35.55 -30.82 10.62
C GLY A 76 -35.04 -31.32 11.97
N ARG A 77 -35.56 -30.72 13.04
CA ARG A 77 -36.01 -31.52 14.18
C ARG A 77 -37.44 -31.93 13.87
N ALA A 78 -37.64 -33.24 13.73
CA ALA A 78 -38.96 -33.82 13.74
C ALA A 78 -39.60 -33.55 15.10
N GLU A 79 -40.51 -32.60 15.14
CA GLU A 79 -41.56 -32.54 16.15
C GLU A 79 -42.90 -32.58 15.40
N THR A 80 -43.69 -33.57 15.80
CA THR A 80 -45.01 -33.95 15.32
C THR A 80 -45.98 -32.76 15.26
N PRO A 81 -46.97 -32.74 14.34
CA PRO A 81 -47.83 -31.59 14.14
C PRO A 81 -48.95 -31.58 15.19
N GLN A 82 -49.05 -30.49 15.94
CA GLN A 82 -50.29 -30.09 16.57
C GLN A 82 -50.58 -28.63 16.23
N SER A 83 -51.75 -28.46 15.62
CA SER A 83 -52.39 -27.25 15.15
C SER A 83 -52.53 -26.18 16.23
N SER A 84 -52.26 -24.92 15.88
CA SER A 84 -53.26 -23.84 15.84
C SER A 84 -52.59 -22.48 15.57
N ASP A 85 -53.09 -21.80 14.55
CA ASP A 85 -53.15 -20.35 14.36
C ASP A 85 -52.07 -19.47 15.03
N ALA A 86 -51.01 -19.19 14.28
CA ALA A 86 -50.28 -17.94 14.42
C ALA A 86 -49.88 -17.46 13.02
N GLN A 87 -50.47 -16.34 12.64
CA GLN A 87 -50.32 -15.68 11.36
C GLN A 87 -48.85 -15.57 10.94
N ALA A 88 -48.58 -16.02 9.72
CA ALA A 88 -47.31 -15.87 9.03
C ALA A 88 -46.95 -14.38 8.91
N GLN A 89 -46.04 -13.92 9.76
CA GLN A 89 -45.17 -12.79 9.44
C GLN A 89 -43.87 -13.36 8.89
N GLY A 90 -43.90 -13.69 7.60
CA GLY A 90 -42.68 -13.79 6.82
C GLY A 90 -42.06 -12.40 6.80
N GLN A 91 -41.00 -12.18 7.59
CA GLN A 91 -40.13 -11.04 7.38
C GLN A 91 -39.45 -11.25 6.03
N ASP A 92 -40.00 -10.59 5.02
CA ASP A 92 -39.37 -10.38 3.74
C ASP A 92 -37.94 -9.88 3.96
N LEU A 93 -36.96 -10.77 3.77
CA LEU A 93 -35.54 -10.44 3.67
C LEU A 93 -35.21 -9.79 2.31
N THR A 94 -36.19 -9.16 1.67
CA THR A 94 -35.98 -8.36 0.47
C THR A 94 -35.53 -6.97 0.89
N CYS A 95 -34.40 -6.52 0.34
CA CYS A 95 -33.98 -5.14 0.43
C CYS A 95 -35.06 -4.25 -0.18
N SER A 96 -35.91 -3.65 0.64
CA SER A 96 -36.79 -2.55 0.23
C SER A 96 -35.95 -1.28 0.06
N GLY A 97 -35.29 -1.19 -1.09
CA GLY A 97 -34.99 0.04 -1.81
C GLY A 97 -34.03 1.09 -1.24
N ARG A 98 -33.74 1.17 0.06
CA ARG A 98 -32.89 2.27 0.59
C ARG A 98 -32.00 1.97 1.80
N ASP A 99 -32.29 0.95 2.61
CA ASP A 99 -31.54 0.73 3.85
C ASP A 99 -30.82 -0.62 3.86
N VAL A 100 -29.48 -0.58 3.92
CA VAL A 100 -28.63 -1.77 4.00
C VAL A 100 -28.43 -2.12 5.47
N SER A 101 -29.20 -3.08 5.97
CA SER A 101 -29.07 -3.58 7.35
C SER A 101 -27.92 -4.59 7.50
N GLY A 102 -27.54 -5.25 6.42
CA GLY A 102 -26.44 -6.21 6.37
C GLY A 102 -26.13 -6.63 4.93
N LEU A 103 -25.09 -7.44 4.77
CA LEU A 103 -24.56 -7.91 3.48
C LEU A 103 -24.87 -9.41 3.35
N PRO A 104 -25.94 -9.83 2.64
CA PRO A 104 -26.28 -11.22 2.43
C PRO A 104 -25.21 -11.96 1.64
N THR A 105 -24.94 -13.20 2.01
CA THR A 105 -23.92 -14.05 1.38
C THR A 105 -24.51 -15.40 0.98
N VAL A 106 -23.79 -16.13 0.14
CA VAL A 106 -24.17 -17.50 -0.28
C VAL A 106 -23.76 -18.59 0.72
N LEU A 107 -23.04 -18.22 1.80
CA LEU A 107 -22.48 -19.18 2.75
C LEU A 107 -23.43 -19.41 3.94
N LEU A 108 -23.53 -20.66 4.38
CA LEU A 108 -24.17 -21.00 5.65
C LEU A 108 -23.42 -20.38 6.84
N ALA A 109 -24.09 -20.20 7.97
CA ALA A 109 -23.57 -19.49 9.15
C ALA A 109 -22.16 -19.95 9.59
N ASP A 110 -21.93 -21.25 9.75
CA ASP A 110 -20.63 -21.77 10.22
C ASP A 110 -19.51 -21.53 9.20
N SER A 111 -19.81 -21.75 7.92
CA SER A 111 -18.86 -21.51 6.83
C SER A 111 -18.55 -20.02 6.65
N LEU A 112 -19.56 -19.15 6.82
CA LEU A 112 -19.41 -17.71 6.78
C LEU A 112 -18.49 -17.23 7.92
N GLN A 113 -18.73 -17.70 9.15
CA GLN A 113 -17.89 -17.33 10.30
C GLN A 113 -16.45 -17.77 10.11
N ALA A 114 -16.22 -19.02 9.67
CA ALA A 114 -14.88 -19.52 9.40
C ALA A 114 -14.17 -18.71 8.29
N ARG A 115 -14.89 -18.35 7.22
CA ARG A 115 -14.37 -17.53 6.12
C ARG A 115 -14.01 -16.12 6.59
N LEU A 116 -14.89 -15.45 7.32
CA LEU A 116 -14.66 -14.10 7.85
C LEU A 116 -13.49 -14.08 8.84
N LEU A 117 -13.37 -15.12 9.68
CA LEU A 117 -12.24 -15.28 10.57
C LEU A 117 -10.92 -15.39 9.78
N ALA A 118 -10.86 -16.25 8.76
CA ALA A 118 -9.68 -16.39 7.91
C ALA A 118 -9.32 -15.09 7.17
N ILE A 119 -10.31 -14.34 6.68
CA ILE A 119 -10.11 -13.02 6.05
C ILE A 119 -9.58 -12.02 7.08
N SER A 120 -10.15 -11.97 8.28
CA SER A 120 -9.70 -11.03 9.32
C SER A 120 -8.25 -11.27 9.76
N TYR A 121 -7.84 -12.54 9.89
CA TYR A 121 -6.45 -12.87 10.21
C TYR A 121 -5.51 -12.52 9.06
N ALA A 122 -5.87 -12.83 7.82
CA ALA A 122 -5.06 -12.49 6.66
C ALA A 122 -4.91 -10.97 6.47
N ALA A 123 -5.96 -10.19 6.75
CA ALA A 123 -5.93 -8.74 6.69
C ALA A 123 -5.01 -8.14 7.77
N ARG A 124 -5.11 -8.62 9.01
CA ARG A 124 -4.22 -8.20 10.10
C ARG A 124 -2.77 -8.55 9.82
N ALA A 125 -2.50 -9.78 9.39
CA ALA A 125 -1.14 -10.21 9.04
C ALA A 125 -0.54 -9.34 7.93
N SER A 126 -1.27 -9.09 6.84
CA SER A 126 -0.81 -8.21 5.75
C SER A 126 -0.47 -6.81 6.27
N LEU A 127 -1.30 -6.26 7.15
CA LEU A 127 -1.12 -4.93 7.72
C LEU A 127 0.06 -4.87 8.69
N GLU A 128 0.25 -5.88 9.53
CA GLU A 128 1.38 -5.97 10.47
C GLU A 128 2.72 -6.18 9.75
N GLU A 129 2.72 -6.95 8.64
CA GLU A 129 3.92 -7.24 7.88
C GLU A 129 4.37 -6.04 7.03
N THR A 130 3.46 -5.52 6.21
CA THR A 130 3.78 -4.53 5.16
C THR A 130 3.37 -3.11 5.54
N GLY A 131 2.55 -2.94 6.59
CA GLY A 131 1.98 -1.66 6.94
C GLY A 131 0.87 -1.19 6.01
N VAL A 132 0.50 -1.95 4.96
CA VAL A 132 -0.48 -1.59 3.93
C VAL A 132 -1.78 -2.38 4.07
N ASN A 133 -2.92 -1.67 4.05
CA ASN A 133 -4.22 -2.33 3.98
C ASN A 133 -4.48 -2.86 2.56
N THR A 134 -4.62 -4.17 2.45
CA THR A 134 -4.88 -4.87 1.18
C THR A 134 -6.30 -5.41 1.09
N LEU A 135 -7.15 -5.18 2.10
CA LEU A 135 -8.54 -5.64 2.12
C LEU A 135 -9.47 -4.58 1.52
N PHE A 136 -10.16 -4.95 0.43
CA PHE A 136 -11.12 -4.08 -0.23
C PHE A 136 -12.47 -4.78 -0.43
N LEU A 137 -13.52 -3.97 -0.42
CA LEU A 137 -14.83 -4.32 -0.93
C LEU A 137 -14.92 -3.82 -2.38
N ALA A 138 -14.93 -4.76 -3.32
CA ALA A 138 -15.18 -4.48 -4.72
C ALA A 138 -16.67 -4.28 -4.96
N LEU A 139 -17.03 -3.19 -5.64
CA LEU A 139 -18.39 -2.85 -6.06
C LEU A 139 -18.44 -2.80 -7.59
N GLY A 140 -19.27 -3.65 -8.16
CA GLY A 140 -19.36 -3.84 -9.59
C GLY A 140 -18.17 -4.63 -10.16
N MET A 141 -18.46 -5.48 -11.14
CA MET A 141 -17.44 -6.27 -11.83
C MET A 141 -17.62 -6.12 -13.35
N LEU A 142 -16.52 -5.95 -14.08
CA LEU A 142 -16.49 -6.13 -15.51
C LEU A 142 -16.29 -7.61 -15.81
N ARG A 143 -17.27 -8.22 -16.47
CA ARG A 143 -17.11 -9.53 -17.09
C ARG A 143 -16.55 -9.34 -18.50
N TRP A 144 -15.35 -9.84 -18.73
CA TRP A 144 -14.60 -9.66 -19.99
C TRP A 144 -13.97 -10.98 -20.46
N HIS A 145 -13.45 -10.98 -21.68
CA HIS A 145 -12.88 -12.17 -22.32
C HIS A 145 -11.59 -11.81 -23.07
N GLU A 146 -10.61 -12.70 -23.06
CA GLU A 146 -9.44 -12.58 -23.92
C GLU A 146 -9.82 -12.70 -25.41
N ALA A 147 -8.93 -12.21 -26.28
CA ALA A 147 -9.16 -12.24 -27.73
C ALA A 147 -9.17 -13.66 -28.30
N GLU A 148 -8.61 -14.64 -27.57
CA GLU A 148 -8.55 -16.03 -28.02
C GLU A 148 -9.94 -16.69 -28.10
N PRO A 149 -10.25 -17.39 -29.21
CA PRO A 149 -11.49 -18.15 -29.32
C PRO A 149 -11.58 -19.23 -28.23
N GLY A 150 -12.62 -19.16 -27.39
CA GLY A 150 -12.84 -20.13 -26.31
C GLY A 150 -12.33 -19.69 -24.93
N ALA A 151 -11.78 -18.48 -24.80
CA ALA A 151 -11.37 -17.94 -23.52
C ALA A 151 -12.55 -17.86 -22.52
N TRP A 152 -12.30 -18.38 -21.31
CA TRP A 152 -13.25 -18.38 -20.20
C TRP A 152 -13.56 -16.94 -19.76
N ALA A 153 -14.75 -16.74 -19.19
CA ALA A 153 -15.17 -15.41 -18.72
C ALA A 153 -14.32 -14.98 -17.52
N LEU A 154 -13.65 -13.83 -17.68
CA LEU A 154 -12.87 -13.15 -16.65
C LEU A 154 -13.77 -12.17 -15.90
N ARG A 155 -13.48 -11.92 -14.63
CA ARG A 155 -14.14 -10.88 -13.83
C ARG A 155 -13.11 -9.94 -13.26
N ALA A 156 -13.25 -8.65 -13.46
CA ALA A 156 -12.38 -7.63 -12.90
C ALA A 156 -13.21 -6.66 -12.04
N PRO A 157 -12.82 -6.36 -10.79
CA PRO A 157 -13.53 -5.36 -9.99
C PRO A 157 -13.43 -3.97 -10.63
N LEU A 158 -14.43 -3.12 -10.42
CA LEU A 158 -14.45 -1.77 -11.01
C LEU A 158 -14.17 -0.67 -9.99
N ILE A 159 -14.88 -0.69 -8.87
CA ILE A 159 -14.70 0.24 -7.75
C ILE A 159 -14.20 -0.55 -6.55
N LEU A 160 -13.12 -0.11 -5.92
CA LEU A 160 -12.50 -0.80 -4.79
C LEU A 160 -12.52 0.12 -3.57
N VAL A 161 -13.33 -0.24 -2.58
CA VAL A 161 -13.45 0.52 -1.33
C VAL A 161 -12.55 -0.14 -0.29
N PRO A 162 -11.54 0.56 0.26
CA PRO A 162 -10.72 0.02 1.34
C PRO A 162 -11.58 -0.17 2.59
N VAL A 163 -11.48 -1.35 3.19
CA VAL A 163 -12.31 -1.73 4.35
C VAL A 163 -11.47 -2.41 5.43
N LEU A 164 -12.00 -2.36 6.65
CA LEU A 164 -11.46 -3.04 7.81
C LEU A 164 -12.52 -3.99 8.34
N LEU A 165 -12.10 -5.22 8.64
CA LEU A 165 -12.95 -6.26 9.18
C LEU A 165 -12.61 -6.47 10.66
N GLU A 166 -13.53 -6.09 11.53
CA GLU A 166 -13.36 -6.15 12.97
C GLU A 166 -14.27 -7.16 13.63
N ARG A 167 -13.84 -7.63 14.79
CA ARG A 167 -14.66 -8.47 15.66
C ARG A 167 -14.50 -7.97 17.09
N PRO A 168 -15.48 -7.26 17.67
CA PRO A 168 -15.33 -6.70 19.01
C PRO A 168 -15.28 -7.79 20.10
N GLY A 169 -15.99 -8.91 19.90
CA GLY A 169 -15.96 -10.05 20.81
C GLY A 169 -16.05 -11.40 20.11
N ALA A 170 -15.58 -12.47 20.74
CA ALA A 170 -15.55 -13.82 20.17
C ALA A 170 -16.94 -14.41 19.82
N ARG A 171 -18.02 -13.86 20.38
CA ARG A 171 -19.42 -14.24 20.07
C ARG A 171 -20.16 -13.19 19.25
N GLU A 172 -19.54 -12.04 19.01
CA GLU A 172 -20.13 -10.95 18.24
C GLU A 172 -19.91 -11.15 16.74
N PRO A 173 -20.82 -10.61 15.90
CA PRO A 173 -20.66 -10.64 14.46
C PRO A 173 -19.45 -9.81 14.03
N PHE A 174 -18.88 -10.16 12.88
CA PHE A 174 -17.87 -9.32 12.26
C PHE A 174 -18.51 -8.03 11.73
N LEU A 175 -17.84 -6.91 11.99
CA LEU A 175 -18.22 -5.59 11.54
C LEU A 175 -17.28 -5.15 10.42
N LEU A 176 -17.87 -4.77 9.29
CA LEU A 176 -17.18 -4.13 8.18
C LEU A 176 -17.31 -2.62 8.34
N ARG A 177 -16.18 -1.91 8.29
CA ARG A 177 -16.13 -0.45 8.20
C ARG A 177 -15.22 -0.02 7.07
N THR A 178 -15.47 1.16 6.50
CA THR A 178 -14.52 1.75 5.55
C THR A 178 -13.23 2.16 6.26
N GLY A 179 -12.11 2.04 5.55
CA GLY A 179 -10.82 2.53 6.00
C GLY A 179 -10.71 4.06 5.96
N GLU A 180 -9.49 4.55 6.20
CA GLU A 180 -9.15 5.97 6.05
C GLU A 180 -8.69 6.31 4.64
N GLN A 181 -8.21 5.32 3.90
CA GLN A 181 -7.85 5.43 2.49
C GLN A 181 -9.07 5.74 1.63
N GLU A 182 -8.84 6.44 0.52
CA GLU A 182 -9.88 6.72 -0.46
C GLU A 182 -10.21 5.46 -1.26
N PHE A 183 -11.42 5.42 -1.82
CA PHE A 183 -11.76 4.35 -2.76
C PHE A 183 -11.03 4.60 -4.08
N GLU A 184 -10.75 3.54 -4.82
CA GLU A 184 -9.98 3.62 -6.06
C GLU A 184 -10.64 2.83 -7.17
N GLY A 185 -10.41 3.28 -8.40
CA GLY A 185 -10.79 2.53 -9.60
C GLY A 185 -9.77 1.44 -9.87
N ASN A 186 -10.19 0.38 -10.54
CA ASN A 186 -9.25 -0.64 -10.97
C ASN A 186 -8.42 -0.15 -12.16
N LEU A 187 -7.23 0.38 -11.85
CA LEU A 187 -6.33 0.90 -12.89
C LEU A 187 -5.71 -0.22 -13.72
N SER A 188 -5.51 -1.42 -13.15
CA SER A 188 -4.95 -2.56 -13.91
C SER A 188 -5.82 -2.98 -15.07
N ILE A 189 -7.15 -3.07 -14.88
CA ILE A 189 -8.05 -3.37 -15.99
C ILE A 189 -8.12 -2.21 -16.98
N SER A 190 -8.11 -0.97 -16.51
CA SER A 190 -8.12 0.21 -17.38
C SER A 190 -6.91 0.22 -18.33
N GLU A 191 -5.71 -0.05 -17.81
CA GLU A 191 -4.49 -0.16 -18.61
C GLU A 191 -4.49 -1.38 -19.53
N LYS A 192 -4.97 -2.55 -19.06
CA LYS A 192 -5.11 -3.75 -19.89
C LYS A 192 -6.01 -3.50 -21.10
N LEU A 193 -7.15 -2.84 -20.87
CA LEU A 193 -8.11 -2.50 -21.92
C LEU A 193 -7.58 -1.46 -22.89
N ARG A 194 -6.86 -0.46 -22.40
CA ARG A 194 -6.22 0.56 -23.21
C ARG A 194 -5.13 -0.02 -24.10
N ALA A 195 -4.24 -0.84 -23.52
CA ALA A 195 -3.08 -1.40 -24.21
C ALA A 195 -3.47 -2.46 -25.25
N ASP A 196 -4.34 -3.40 -24.89
CA ASP A 196 -4.61 -4.58 -25.75
C ASP A 196 -5.83 -4.38 -26.65
N TYR A 197 -6.77 -3.53 -26.25
CA TYR A 197 -8.07 -3.40 -26.92
C TYR A 197 -8.37 -1.98 -27.41
N GLY A 198 -7.52 -0.99 -27.09
CA GLY A 198 -7.72 0.41 -27.42
C GLY A 198 -8.95 1.04 -26.74
N ILE A 199 -9.47 0.42 -25.68
CA ILE A 199 -10.65 0.90 -24.94
C ILE A 199 -10.17 1.76 -23.78
N VAL A 200 -10.66 3.00 -23.73
CA VAL A 200 -10.43 3.90 -22.60
C VAL A 200 -11.66 3.86 -21.70
N LEU A 201 -11.47 3.41 -20.46
CA LEU A 201 -12.51 3.46 -19.44
C LEU A 201 -12.64 4.88 -18.87
N PRO A 202 -13.83 5.30 -18.42
CA PRO A 202 -13.98 6.57 -17.71
C PRO A 202 -13.15 6.57 -16.43
N GLU A 203 -12.54 7.72 -16.11
CA GLU A 203 -11.86 7.91 -14.82
C GLU A 203 -12.88 7.90 -13.67
N LEU A 204 -12.45 7.39 -12.52
CA LEU A 204 -13.31 7.35 -11.33
C LEU A 204 -13.39 8.77 -10.71
N PRO A 205 -14.59 9.35 -10.56
CA PRO A 205 -14.75 10.65 -9.92
C PRO A 205 -14.21 10.70 -8.48
N GLU A 206 -13.91 11.91 -8.02
CA GLU A 206 -13.49 12.17 -6.65
C GLU A 206 -14.58 11.80 -5.62
N ARG A 207 -14.17 11.74 -4.34
CA ARG A 207 -14.95 11.21 -3.23
C ARG A 207 -16.38 11.75 -3.13
N ASP A 208 -16.55 13.05 -3.30
CA ASP A 208 -17.82 13.73 -3.09
C ASP A 208 -18.71 13.75 -4.34
N GLU A 209 -18.15 13.37 -5.50
CA GLU A 209 -18.84 13.40 -6.80
C GLU A 209 -19.25 12.02 -7.30
N LEU A 210 -18.63 10.94 -6.78
CA LEU A 210 -18.92 9.59 -7.26
C LEU A 210 -20.36 9.18 -6.94
N GLU A 211 -21.14 9.01 -8.00
CA GLU A 211 -22.38 8.23 -8.03
C GLU A 211 -22.10 6.89 -8.73
N VAL A 212 -22.42 5.78 -8.04
CA VAL A 212 -22.00 4.42 -8.47
C VAL A 212 -22.70 3.99 -9.75
N GLU A 213 -24.04 4.13 -9.85
CA GLU A 213 -24.76 3.69 -11.04
C GLU A 213 -24.36 4.45 -12.31
N PRO A 214 -24.27 5.80 -12.32
CA PRO A 214 -23.81 6.55 -13.48
C PRO A 214 -22.40 6.14 -13.94
N TYR A 215 -21.47 5.93 -13.00
CA TYR A 215 -20.11 5.47 -13.34
C TYR A 215 -20.13 4.08 -13.99
N LEU A 216 -20.87 3.12 -13.41
CA LEU A 216 -20.98 1.77 -13.97
C LEU A 216 -21.69 1.75 -15.34
N GLU A 217 -22.64 2.66 -15.57
CA GLU A 217 -23.27 2.85 -16.88
C GLU A 217 -22.28 3.40 -17.91
N ALA A 218 -21.45 4.38 -17.53
CA ALA A 218 -20.40 4.91 -18.40
C ALA A 218 -19.36 3.84 -18.78
N VAL A 219 -18.95 3.00 -17.82
CA VAL A 219 -18.09 1.83 -18.09
C VAL A 219 -18.77 0.85 -19.04
N ALA A 220 -20.07 0.56 -18.83
CA ALA A 220 -20.83 -0.34 -19.70
C ALA A 220 -20.95 0.21 -21.14
N ALA A 221 -21.08 1.53 -21.30
CA ALA A 221 -21.08 2.17 -22.60
C ALA A 221 -19.73 2.04 -23.31
N ALA A 222 -18.61 2.19 -22.59
CA ALA A 222 -17.26 2.08 -23.15
C ALA A 222 -16.92 0.68 -23.68
N VAL A 223 -17.54 -0.37 -23.13
CA VAL A 223 -17.29 -1.78 -23.54
C VAL A 223 -18.40 -2.37 -24.43
N ARG A 224 -19.40 -1.58 -24.81
CA ARG A 224 -20.62 -2.05 -25.50
C ARG A 224 -20.35 -2.77 -26.82
N ASP A 225 -19.35 -2.32 -27.56
CA ASP A 225 -19.00 -2.88 -28.88
C ASP A 225 -18.26 -4.22 -28.79
N ARG A 226 -17.94 -4.69 -27.57
CA ARG A 226 -17.27 -5.98 -27.37
C ARG A 226 -18.30 -7.08 -27.07
N PRO A 227 -18.42 -8.10 -27.94
CA PRO A 227 -19.38 -9.18 -27.72
C PRO A 227 -19.01 -9.97 -26.46
N ARG A 228 -20.02 -10.34 -25.67
CA ARG A 228 -19.92 -11.08 -24.38
C ARG A 228 -19.35 -10.28 -23.20
N TRP A 229 -18.98 -9.02 -23.40
CA TRP A 229 -18.51 -8.18 -22.30
C TRP A 229 -19.70 -7.50 -21.64
N THR A 230 -19.79 -7.59 -20.32
CA THR A 230 -20.93 -7.07 -19.56
C THR A 230 -20.47 -6.51 -18.22
N VAL A 231 -21.09 -5.43 -17.77
CA VAL A 231 -20.88 -4.90 -16.41
C VAL A 231 -21.90 -5.52 -15.46
N GLU A 232 -21.42 -6.33 -14.52
CA GLU A 232 -22.20 -6.89 -13.41
C GLU A 232 -22.29 -5.84 -12.30
N ARG A 233 -23.30 -4.98 -12.36
CA ARG A 233 -23.40 -3.76 -11.52
C ARG A 233 -23.46 -4.05 -10.03
N ASP A 234 -24.19 -5.08 -9.64
CA ASP A 234 -24.41 -5.47 -8.24
C ASP A 234 -23.55 -6.67 -7.83
N ALA A 235 -22.51 -6.99 -8.60
CA ALA A 235 -21.51 -7.97 -8.18
C ALA A 235 -20.60 -7.33 -7.13
N ILE A 236 -20.79 -7.73 -5.87
CA ILE A 236 -20.05 -7.22 -4.72
C ILE A 236 -19.18 -8.32 -4.14
N ALA A 237 -17.92 -8.03 -3.88
CA ALA A 237 -17.00 -9.01 -3.31
C ALA A 237 -16.00 -8.40 -2.34
N LEU A 238 -15.84 -9.03 -1.18
CA LEU A 238 -14.75 -8.76 -0.25
C LEU A 238 -13.54 -9.60 -0.66
N GLY A 239 -12.39 -8.95 -0.84
CA GLY A 239 -11.17 -9.64 -1.29
C GLY A 239 -9.90 -8.85 -1.01
N PHE A 240 -8.77 -9.50 -1.33
CA PHE A 240 -7.44 -8.93 -1.19
C PHE A 240 -6.95 -8.42 -2.53
N PHE A 241 -6.61 -7.14 -2.59
CA PHE A 241 -6.12 -6.47 -3.80
C PHE A 241 -4.90 -5.63 -3.43
N SER A 242 -3.86 -5.66 -4.26
CA SER A 242 -2.62 -4.92 -4.02
C SER A 242 -2.34 -4.01 -5.21
N PHE A 243 -2.23 -2.71 -4.93
CA PHE A 243 -1.97 -1.66 -5.92
C PHE A 243 -0.53 -1.12 -5.87
N SER A 244 0.30 -1.59 -4.94
CA SER A 244 1.62 -1.01 -4.67
C SER A 244 2.48 -0.90 -5.93
N LYS A 245 2.46 -1.92 -6.79
CA LYS A 245 3.23 -1.91 -8.03
C LYS A 245 2.70 -0.93 -9.08
N PHE A 246 1.39 -0.71 -9.10
CA PHE A 246 0.77 0.22 -10.05
C PHE A 246 1.07 1.68 -9.70
N LEU A 247 1.01 2.06 -8.42
CA LEU A 247 1.42 3.40 -8.00
C LEU A 247 2.87 3.69 -8.40
N MET A 248 3.76 2.72 -8.19
CA MET A 248 5.15 2.80 -8.67
C MET A 248 5.23 2.95 -10.20
N TYR A 249 4.41 2.22 -10.96
CA TYR A 249 4.36 2.36 -12.42
C TYR A 249 4.04 3.78 -12.87
N ARG A 250 3.06 4.42 -12.23
CA ARG A 250 2.66 5.81 -12.52
C ARG A 250 3.71 6.80 -12.03
N ASP A 251 4.24 6.63 -10.83
CA ASP A 251 5.23 7.54 -10.25
C ASP A 251 6.54 7.55 -11.04
N LEU A 252 6.90 6.43 -11.68
CA LEU A 252 8.08 6.33 -12.54
C LEU A 252 7.85 6.87 -13.97
N ASP A 253 6.71 7.49 -14.26
CA ASP A 253 6.49 8.14 -15.56
C ASP A 253 7.27 9.42 -15.70
N ASP A 254 8.17 9.50 -16.69
CA ASP A 254 8.92 10.72 -17.00
C ASP A 254 8.01 11.94 -17.23
N ALA A 255 6.78 11.73 -17.72
CA ALA A 255 5.81 12.81 -17.92
C ALA A 255 5.32 13.45 -16.61
N ASN A 256 5.43 12.73 -15.48
CA ASN A 256 5.01 13.20 -14.17
C ASN A 256 6.10 14.02 -13.43
N TRP A 257 7.31 14.11 -13.99
CA TRP A 257 8.44 14.79 -13.35
C TRP A 257 8.78 16.13 -14.00
N PRO A 258 9.21 17.14 -13.21
CA PRO A 258 9.75 18.37 -13.74
C PRO A 258 10.97 18.13 -14.64
N GLU A 259 11.19 19.04 -15.59
CA GLU A 259 12.36 19.02 -16.46
C GLU A 259 13.67 19.05 -15.64
N GLY A 260 14.62 18.17 -16.00
CA GLY A 260 15.88 18.00 -15.28
C GLY A 260 15.80 17.16 -13.99
N SER A 261 14.61 16.71 -13.59
CA SER A 261 14.39 15.83 -12.43
C SER A 261 13.79 14.48 -12.82
N ARG A 262 13.86 14.10 -14.09
CA ARG A 262 13.28 12.84 -14.56
C ARG A 262 14.00 11.65 -13.92
N PRO A 263 13.31 10.53 -13.66
CA PRO A 263 13.94 9.32 -13.14
C PRO A 263 15.15 8.87 -13.97
N GLY A 264 15.07 8.97 -15.29
CA GLY A 264 16.17 8.65 -16.21
C GLY A 264 17.43 9.52 -16.02
N ASP A 265 17.31 10.70 -15.39
CA ASP A 265 18.41 11.63 -15.12
C ASP A 265 19.09 11.37 -13.78
N HIS A 266 18.45 10.61 -12.90
CA HIS A 266 18.94 10.39 -11.55
C HIS A 266 20.20 9.50 -11.53
N PRO A 267 21.33 9.93 -10.94
CA PRO A 267 22.61 9.19 -11.00
C PRO A 267 22.53 7.74 -10.51
N ILE A 268 21.77 7.49 -9.44
CA ILE A 268 21.58 6.14 -8.89
C ILE A 268 20.80 5.25 -9.88
N LEU A 269 19.79 5.79 -10.55
CA LEU A 269 19.00 5.01 -11.51
C LEU A 269 19.81 4.72 -12.78
N ARG A 270 20.62 5.69 -13.24
CA ARG A 270 21.57 5.48 -14.34
C ARG A 270 22.60 4.39 -14.01
N ALA A 271 23.17 4.42 -12.81
CA ALA A 271 24.08 3.39 -12.31
C ALA A 271 23.41 2.02 -12.23
N LEU A 272 22.19 1.94 -11.69
CA LEU A 272 21.46 0.69 -11.54
C LEU A 272 21.04 0.07 -12.89
N LEU A 273 20.58 0.89 -13.84
CA LEU A 273 20.03 0.41 -15.10
C LEU A 273 21.08 0.22 -16.21
N ARG A 274 22.24 0.89 -16.14
CA ARG A 274 23.22 0.85 -17.23
C ARG A 274 24.68 0.91 -16.79
N ASP A 275 25.05 1.95 -16.05
CA ASP A 275 26.47 2.34 -15.93
C ASP A 275 27.24 1.54 -14.87
N GLY A 276 26.53 0.86 -13.99
CA GLY A 276 27.07 0.27 -12.77
C GLY A 276 27.43 1.34 -11.73
N PHE A 277 27.61 0.90 -10.49
CA PHE A 277 28.10 1.77 -9.42
C PHE A 277 29.63 1.92 -9.53
N ARG A 278 30.11 3.15 -9.59
CA ARG A 278 31.55 3.49 -9.57
C ARG A 278 31.83 4.33 -8.34
N GLU A 279 32.00 3.63 -7.23
CA GLU A 279 32.30 4.27 -5.95
C GLU A 279 33.79 4.59 -5.85
N PRO A 280 34.17 5.71 -5.22
CA PRO A 280 35.56 5.94 -4.85
C PRO A 280 36.04 4.82 -3.92
N ALA A 281 37.35 4.56 -3.94
CA ALA A 281 37.96 3.58 -3.05
C ALA A 281 37.68 3.94 -1.58
N PRO A 282 37.56 2.95 -0.68
CA PRO A 282 37.55 3.20 0.74
C PRO A 282 38.78 4.00 1.13
N VAL A 283 38.58 5.00 1.97
CA VAL A 283 39.69 5.88 2.38
C VAL A 283 40.54 5.24 3.47
N VAL A 284 39.92 4.39 4.29
CA VAL A 284 40.58 3.65 5.36
C VAL A 284 40.56 2.19 4.93
N GLY A 285 41.74 1.57 4.85
CA GLY A 285 41.83 0.13 4.65
C GLY A 285 41.34 -0.61 5.90
N ASP A 286 40.88 -1.86 5.74
CA ASP A 286 40.30 -2.64 6.85
C ASP A 286 41.21 -2.76 8.08
N ASP A 287 42.54 -2.68 7.87
CA ASP A 287 43.57 -2.82 8.92
C ASP A 287 44.18 -1.48 9.40
N GLU A 288 43.68 -0.34 8.92
CA GLU A 288 44.23 0.97 9.27
C GLU A 288 43.53 1.59 10.50
N PRO A 289 44.28 2.18 11.47
CA PRO A 289 43.67 2.76 12.66
C PRO A 289 42.78 3.97 12.34
N LEU A 290 41.49 3.87 12.69
CA LEU A 290 40.47 4.90 12.42
C LEU A 290 40.80 6.26 13.03
N ASP A 291 41.45 6.29 14.20
CA ASP A 291 41.77 7.53 14.93
C ASP A 291 42.66 8.48 14.12
N ARG A 292 43.33 8.00 13.06
CA ARG A 292 44.11 8.84 12.14
C ARG A 292 43.26 9.57 11.12
N HIS A 293 42.02 9.11 10.90
CA HIS A 293 41.13 9.56 9.83
C HIS A 293 39.84 10.18 10.34
N LEU A 294 39.54 10.03 11.63
CA LEU A 294 38.32 10.48 12.27
C LEU A 294 38.64 11.04 13.65
N ALA A 295 38.60 12.36 13.78
CA ALA A 295 38.78 13.03 15.08
C ALA A 295 37.52 12.81 15.95
N PRO A 296 37.64 12.67 17.28
CA PRO A 296 36.48 12.48 18.16
C PRO A 296 35.41 13.56 18.04
N GLU A 297 35.79 14.82 17.77
CA GLU A 297 34.88 15.95 17.56
C GLU A 297 34.04 15.85 16.27
N ASP A 298 34.49 15.07 15.29
CA ASP A 298 33.78 14.86 14.02
C ASP A 298 32.77 13.70 14.10
N VAL A 299 32.78 12.94 15.20
CA VAL A 299 31.94 11.76 15.42
C VAL A 299 30.60 12.17 16.03
N ARG A 300 29.51 11.81 15.38
CA ARG A 300 28.13 12.08 15.82
C ARG A 300 27.36 10.79 16.07
N HIS A 301 28.06 9.76 16.53
CA HIS A 301 27.45 8.52 16.96
C HIS A 301 26.59 8.75 18.20
N VAL A 302 25.35 8.28 18.16
CA VAL A 302 24.39 8.40 19.27
C VAL A 302 24.17 7.08 19.99
N VAL A 303 24.68 5.97 19.42
CA VAL A 303 24.72 4.65 20.03
C VAL A 303 26.07 3.98 19.75
N ASP A 304 26.39 2.94 20.52
CA ASP A 304 27.62 2.16 20.35
C ASP A 304 27.81 1.69 18.90
N ALA A 305 29.03 1.83 18.41
CA ALA A 305 29.47 1.30 17.12
C ALA A 305 30.85 0.65 17.25
N ASP A 306 31.02 -0.52 16.65
CA ASP A 306 32.35 -1.12 16.49
C ASP A 306 33.12 -0.47 15.33
N GLY A 307 34.39 -0.88 15.14
CA GLY A 307 35.24 -0.35 14.08
C GLY A 307 34.66 -0.54 12.68
N SER A 308 34.08 -1.71 12.39
CA SER A 308 33.49 -2.01 11.08
C SER A 308 32.25 -1.16 10.79
N GLN A 309 31.42 -0.91 11.80
CA GLN A 309 30.26 -0.04 11.69
C GLN A 309 30.69 1.42 11.51
N THR A 310 31.73 1.86 12.22
CA THR A 310 32.28 3.21 12.10
C THR A 310 32.87 3.47 10.71
N LEU A 311 33.60 2.49 10.14
CA LEU A 311 34.10 2.57 8.77
C LEU A 311 32.97 2.74 7.76
N ALA A 312 31.90 1.94 7.89
CA ALA A 312 30.74 2.06 7.03
C ALA A 312 30.07 3.45 7.13
N ILE A 313 29.97 4.00 8.35
CA ILE A 313 29.43 5.35 8.58
C ILE A 313 30.31 6.42 7.91
N LEU A 314 31.62 6.32 8.05
CA LEU A 314 32.58 7.24 7.43
C LEU A 314 32.48 7.23 5.90
N ASP A 315 32.35 6.05 5.31
CA ASP A 315 32.19 5.87 3.87
C ASP A 315 30.90 6.53 3.34
N VAL A 316 29.77 6.31 4.03
CA VAL A 316 28.49 6.97 3.68
C VAL A 316 28.59 8.49 3.83
N ASN A 317 29.26 8.98 4.89
CA ASN A 317 29.46 10.41 5.10
C ASN A 317 30.23 11.08 3.96
N ARG A 318 31.12 10.33 3.28
CA ARG A 318 31.85 10.76 2.08
C ARG A 318 31.08 10.58 0.77
N GLY A 319 29.81 10.16 0.85
CA GLY A 319 28.90 10.07 -0.29
C GLY A 319 28.94 8.73 -1.02
N ARG A 320 29.51 7.67 -0.42
CA ARG A 320 29.56 6.35 -1.04
C ARG A 320 28.22 5.63 -0.96
N ASN A 321 27.83 4.98 -2.05
CA ASN A 321 26.72 4.02 -2.06
C ASN A 321 27.23 2.65 -1.62
N LEU A 322 26.62 2.06 -0.58
CA LEU A 322 27.12 0.84 0.05
C LEU A 322 26.03 -0.22 0.21
N VAL A 323 26.46 -1.48 0.19
CA VAL A 323 25.65 -2.62 0.64
C VAL A 323 26.28 -3.16 1.92
N ILE A 324 25.59 -2.99 3.05
CA ILE A 324 26.05 -3.49 4.34
C ILE A 324 25.40 -4.84 4.63
N GLN A 325 26.22 -5.89 4.69
CA GLN A 325 25.78 -7.23 5.07
C GLN A 325 26.20 -7.53 6.51
N GLY A 326 25.25 -7.99 7.31
CA GLY A 326 25.52 -8.36 8.70
C GLY A 326 24.68 -9.58 9.11
N PRO A 327 25.26 -10.60 9.76
CA PRO A 327 24.51 -11.69 10.38
C PRO A 327 23.43 -11.20 11.37
N PRO A 328 22.46 -12.04 11.76
CA PRO A 328 21.53 -11.71 12.84
C PRO A 328 22.27 -11.33 14.12
N GLY A 329 21.87 -10.23 14.77
CA GLY A 329 22.48 -9.77 16.02
C GLY A 329 23.70 -8.84 15.89
N THR A 330 24.24 -8.58 14.69
CA THR A 330 25.45 -7.75 14.51
C THR A 330 25.19 -6.24 14.49
N GLY A 331 24.16 -5.77 15.21
CA GLY A 331 23.93 -4.33 15.37
C GLY A 331 23.50 -3.54 14.12
N LYS A 332 23.00 -4.17 13.05
CA LYS A 332 22.54 -3.45 11.83
C LYS A 332 21.65 -2.24 12.12
N SER A 333 20.67 -2.38 13.02
CA SER A 333 19.81 -1.27 13.41
C SER A 333 20.54 -0.16 14.18
N GLN A 334 21.61 -0.49 14.92
CA GLN A 334 22.49 0.50 15.55
C GLN A 334 23.27 1.28 14.49
N THR A 335 23.85 0.60 13.50
CA THR A 335 24.53 1.23 12.36
C THR A 335 23.60 2.18 11.62
N ILE A 336 22.36 1.77 11.34
CA ILE A 336 21.35 2.63 10.71
C ILE A 336 21.04 3.86 11.59
N THR A 337 20.90 3.68 12.90
CA THR A 337 20.61 4.78 13.83
C THR A 337 21.73 5.83 13.79
N ASN A 338 22.99 5.39 13.83
CA ASN A 338 24.14 6.30 13.75
C ASN A 338 24.26 6.97 12.39
N LEU A 339 24.00 6.26 11.28
CA LEU A 339 23.96 6.86 9.94
C LEU A 339 22.93 8.00 9.84
N ILE A 340 21.74 7.78 10.39
CA ILE A 340 20.67 8.80 10.41
C ILE A 340 21.10 9.98 11.28
N ALA A 341 21.64 9.72 12.48
CA ALA A 341 22.10 10.77 13.38
C ALA A 341 23.23 11.64 12.78
N GLU A 342 24.20 11.01 12.12
CA GLU A 342 25.28 11.68 11.39
C GLU A 342 24.74 12.58 10.29
N ALA A 343 23.82 12.07 9.47
CA ALA A 343 23.22 12.84 8.40
C ALA A 343 22.41 14.04 8.93
N ILE A 344 21.61 13.84 9.99
CA ILE A 344 20.87 14.92 10.67
C ILE A 344 21.84 15.95 11.24
N GLY A 345 22.89 15.52 11.93
CA GLY A 345 23.89 16.42 12.50
C GLY A 345 24.61 17.27 11.44
N ARG A 346 24.77 16.74 10.22
CA ARG A 346 25.32 17.45 9.06
C ARG A 346 24.27 18.26 8.28
N GLY A 347 23.04 18.37 8.79
CA GLY A 347 21.96 19.14 8.16
C GLY A 347 21.37 18.50 6.90
N LYS A 348 21.56 17.20 6.69
CA LYS A 348 21.00 16.46 5.55
C LYS A 348 19.61 15.93 5.86
N SER A 349 18.76 15.83 4.83
CA SER A 349 17.51 15.08 4.88
C SER A 349 17.75 13.58 4.63
N VAL A 350 17.05 12.72 5.34
CA VAL A 350 17.17 11.26 5.19
C VAL A 350 15.81 10.64 4.90
N LEU A 351 15.74 9.83 3.84
CA LEU A 351 14.59 8.94 3.59
C LEU A 351 15.00 7.51 3.97
N PHE A 352 14.42 6.99 5.05
CA PHE A 352 14.63 5.60 5.47
C PHE A 352 13.47 4.73 5.01
N VAL A 353 13.77 3.70 4.21
CA VAL A 353 12.78 2.77 3.65
C VAL A 353 13.11 1.35 4.09
N ALA A 354 12.11 0.59 4.50
CA ALA A 354 12.24 -0.83 4.81
C ALA A 354 10.99 -1.59 4.36
N GLU A 355 11.15 -2.86 4.01
CA GLU A 355 10.04 -3.74 3.60
C GLU A 355 9.09 -4.07 4.77
N LYS A 356 9.64 -4.23 5.98
CA LYS A 356 8.90 -4.66 7.16
C LYS A 356 8.71 -3.53 8.15
N MET A 357 7.49 -3.42 8.68
CA MET A 357 7.15 -2.42 9.69
C MET A 357 8.02 -2.50 10.94
N ALA A 358 8.29 -3.71 11.42
CA ALA A 358 9.12 -3.93 12.60
C ALA A 358 10.53 -3.31 12.47
N ALA A 359 11.10 -3.23 11.26
CA ALA A 359 12.41 -2.62 11.06
C ALA A 359 12.34 -1.09 11.23
N LEU A 360 11.28 -0.45 10.71
CA LEU A 360 11.04 0.98 10.88
C LEU A 360 10.83 1.32 12.37
N GLU A 361 9.97 0.56 13.06
CA GLU A 361 9.66 0.78 14.48
C GLU A 361 10.89 0.62 15.39
N VAL A 362 11.75 -0.36 15.10
CA VAL A 362 12.99 -0.58 15.88
C VAL A 362 13.94 0.61 15.75
N VAL A 363 14.12 1.15 14.55
CA VAL A 363 15.00 2.30 14.33
C VAL A 363 14.39 3.56 14.94
N LYS A 364 13.08 3.79 14.75
CA LYS A 364 12.38 4.93 15.34
C LYS A 364 12.48 4.95 16.86
N ARG A 365 12.22 3.82 17.52
CA ARG A 365 12.37 3.72 18.99
C ARG A 365 13.78 4.05 19.46
N ARG A 366 14.81 3.71 18.69
CA ARG A 366 16.20 4.06 19.02
C ARG A 366 16.44 5.55 18.87
N LEU A 367 15.94 6.17 17.81
CA LEU A 367 16.01 7.62 17.59
C LEU A 367 15.25 8.38 18.70
N ASP A 368 14.08 7.89 19.12
CA ASP A 368 13.34 8.46 20.25
C ASP A 368 14.13 8.39 21.56
N ALA A 369 14.77 7.24 21.83
CA ALA A 369 15.55 7.03 23.04
C ALA A 369 16.77 7.97 23.15
N VAL A 370 17.30 8.45 22.02
CA VAL A 370 18.42 9.41 21.97
C VAL A 370 17.95 10.85 21.72
N GLY A 371 16.65 11.12 21.76
CA GLY A 371 16.09 12.47 21.58
C GLY A 371 16.02 12.98 20.14
N LEU A 372 16.35 12.15 19.15
CA LEU A 372 16.23 12.47 17.71
C LEU A 372 14.85 12.13 17.13
N GLY A 373 13.94 11.64 17.97
CA GLY A 373 12.58 11.27 17.59
C GLY A 373 11.82 12.40 16.88
N ASP A 374 11.95 13.62 17.39
CA ASP A 374 11.25 14.81 16.86
C ASP A 374 11.73 15.24 15.47
N ALA A 375 12.92 14.79 15.04
CA ALA A 375 13.41 15.01 13.69
C ALA A 375 12.85 14.01 12.67
N CYS A 376 12.11 13.00 13.12
CA CYS A 376 11.60 11.92 12.27
C CYS A 376 10.12 12.14 11.93
N LEU A 377 9.80 12.15 10.64
CA LEU A 377 8.41 12.06 10.17
C LEU A 377 8.09 10.62 9.73
N GLU A 378 7.18 9.98 10.46
CA GLU A 378 6.75 8.62 10.22
C GLU A 378 5.61 8.55 9.19
N LEU A 379 5.87 7.95 8.03
CA LEU A 379 4.89 7.78 6.95
C LEU A 379 4.48 6.31 6.81
N HIS A 380 3.71 5.77 7.76
CA HIS A 380 3.14 4.40 7.63
C HIS A 380 1.64 4.44 7.34
N SER A 381 1.19 3.59 6.42
CA SER A 381 -0.16 3.71 5.84
C SER A 381 -1.34 3.45 6.79
N HIS A 382 -1.11 2.88 7.99
CA HIS A 382 -2.16 2.70 9.00
C HIS A 382 -2.25 3.85 10.03
N LYS A 383 -1.23 4.70 10.14
CA LYS A 383 -1.21 5.86 11.06
C LYS A 383 -1.17 7.20 10.33
N ALA A 384 -0.70 7.23 9.09
CA ALA A 384 -0.61 8.43 8.27
C ALA A 384 -1.94 8.72 7.59
N SER A 385 -3.00 8.94 8.38
CA SER A 385 -4.09 9.75 7.88
C SER A 385 -3.49 11.12 7.51
N LYS A 386 -3.96 11.74 6.42
CA LYS A 386 -3.51 13.10 6.03
C LYS A 386 -3.55 14.05 7.23
N LYS A 387 -4.53 13.86 8.12
CA LYS A 387 -4.68 14.59 9.37
C LYS A 387 -3.53 14.33 10.36
N VAL A 388 -3.15 13.08 10.62
CA VAL A 388 -2.06 12.74 11.54
C VAL A 388 -0.73 13.29 11.04
N VAL A 389 -0.45 13.19 9.73
CA VAL A 389 0.76 13.78 9.14
C VAL A 389 0.78 15.30 9.34
N LEU A 390 -0.35 15.97 9.10
CA LEU A 390 -0.48 17.41 9.31
C LEU A 390 -0.34 17.81 10.80
N GLU A 391 -0.88 17.00 11.70
CA GLU A 391 -0.74 17.19 13.15
C GLU A 391 0.71 17.05 13.60
N GLU A 392 1.44 16.06 13.06
CA GLU A 392 2.85 15.84 13.38
C GLU A 392 3.76 16.96 12.82
N LEU A 393 3.50 17.41 11.59
CA LEU A 393 4.16 18.58 11.02
C LEU A 393 3.87 19.84 11.85
N ARG A 394 2.63 20.03 12.31
CA ARG A 394 2.28 21.17 13.18
C ARG A 394 3.00 21.09 14.53
N ARG A 395 3.08 19.88 15.13
CA ARG A 395 3.77 19.64 16.39
C ARG A 395 5.25 20.00 16.27
N THR A 396 5.93 19.46 15.26
CA THR A 396 7.36 19.66 15.02
C THR A 396 7.72 21.12 14.71
N LEU A 397 6.92 21.80 13.88
CA LEU A 397 7.07 23.25 13.64
C LEU A 397 6.92 24.10 14.92
N GLY A 398 6.21 23.59 15.93
CA GLY A 398 6.00 24.27 17.22
C GLY A 398 7.12 24.09 18.24
N LEU A 399 8.09 23.19 18.01
CA LEU A 399 9.13 22.84 19.00
C LEU A 399 10.14 23.97 19.27
N GLY A 400 10.24 24.96 18.39
CA GLY A 400 11.19 26.07 18.53
C GLY A 400 12.65 25.63 18.37
N ARG A 401 13.62 26.50 18.69
CA ARG A 401 15.04 26.13 18.66
C ARG A 401 15.39 25.28 19.89
N PRO A 402 16.17 24.20 19.73
CA PRO A 402 16.63 23.40 20.86
C PRO A 402 17.40 24.28 21.85
N LYS A 403 17.04 24.18 23.13
CA LYS A 403 17.78 24.84 24.21
C LYS A 403 18.96 23.94 24.54
N LEU A 404 20.13 24.29 24.04
CA LEU A 404 21.38 23.67 24.48
C LEU A 404 21.54 24.02 25.97
N GLY A 405 21.72 22.99 26.80
CA GLY A 405 21.98 23.16 28.22
C GLY A 405 23.39 23.71 28.48
N PRO A 406 23.94 23.56 29.70
CA PRO A 406 25.32 23.94 30.01
C PRO A 406 26.40 23.21 29.18
N ASP A 407 26.00 22.21 28.38
CA ASP A 407 26.87 21.38 27.53
C ASP A 407 27.61 22.14 26.41
N GLU A 408 27.23 23.40 26.13
CA GLU A 408 27.99 24.27 25.22
C GLU A 408 29.38 24.61 25.81
N ASP A 409 29.49 24.67 27.14
CA ASP A 409 30.76 24.87 27.84
C ASP A 409 31.59 23.58 27.91
N ASP A 410 30.96 22.40 27.94
CA ASP A 410 31.66 21.11 27.92
C ASP A 410 32.29 20.82 26.54
N LEU A 411 31.60 21.17 25.45
CA LEU A 411 32.15 21.13 24.09
C LEU A 411 33.35 22.08 23.91
N ARG A 412 33.30 23.27 24.54
CA ARG A 412 34.43 24.21 24.57
C ARG A 412 35.60 23.71 25.43
N MET A 413 35.33 23.01 26.53
CA MET A 413 36.35 22.43 27.41
C MET A 413 37.10 21.26 26.76
N LEU A 414 36.50 20.59 25.78
CA LEU A 414 37.12 19.53 24.98
C LEU A 414 37.99 20.06 23.82
N GLY A 415 38.09 21.37 23.64
CA GLY A 415 39.11 22.00 22.79
C GLY A 415 38.74 22.20 21.32
N ALA A 416 37.46 22.40 21.00
CA ALA A 416 37.01 22.87 19.68
C ALA A 416 37.16 24.40 19.49
#